data_AF-A0A7X0R3I8-F1
#
_entry.id   AF-A0A7X0R3I8-F1
#
_cell.length_a   1.000
_cell.length_b   1.000
_cell.length_c   1.000
_cell.angle_alpha   90.00
_cell.angle_beta   90.00
_cell.angle_gamma   90.00
#
_symmetry.space_group_name_H-M   'P 1'
#
loop_
_entity.id
_entity.type
_entity.pdbx_description
1 polymer ?
#
loop_
_entity_poly.entity_id
_entity_poly.type
_entity_poly.pdbx_seq_one_letter_code
_entity_poly.pdbx_strand_id
1 'polypeptide(L)'
;MNSVILRGNYRLYAFAGYQSMRDALPYLPQVVLAKALTDVAEADVRSCLQRVPESGFKNYLQPLAGQQHYCSAKRSFISALQLLYKSNGYSARYVVIARG
;
A
#
# COMPACT_ATOMS: atom_id res chain seq x y z
N MET A 1 9.05 -11.44 -1.76
CA MET A 1 8.35 -10.21 -2.18
C MET A 1 7.95 -9.45 -0.94
N ASN A 2 8.50 -8.26 -0.69
CA ASN A 2 8.13 -7.51 0.52
C ASN A 2 6.70 -6.98 0.39
N SER A 3 6.02 -6.87 1.52
CA SER A 3 4.66 -6.36 1.59
C SER A 3 4.46 -5.49 2.82
N VAL A 4 3.62 -4.48 2.72
CA VAL A 4 3.18 -3.71 3.88
C VAL A 4 1.76 -4.11 4.23
N ILE A 5 1.56 -4.49 5.49
CA ILE A 5 0.23 -4.79 6.03
C ILE A 5 -0.51 -3.47 6.21
N LEU A 6 -1.67 -3.36 5.57
CA LEU A 6 -2.53 -2.18 5.63
C LEU A 6 -3.57 -2.31 6.77
N ARG A 7 -4.86 -2.40 6.45
CA ARG A 7 -5.95 -2.69 7.40
C ARG A 7 -6.12 -4.19 7.54
N GLY A 8 -6.18 -4.71 8.77
CA GLY A 8 -6.40 -6.15 9.00
C GLY A 8 -5.39 -6.99 8.21
N ASN A 9 -5.88 -7.81 7.28
CA ASN A 9 -5.04 -8.69 6.47
C ASN A 9 -4.82 -8.19 5.03
N TYR A 10 -5.14 -6.93 4.73
CA TYR A 10 -4.81 -6.35 3.42
C TYR A 10 -3.29 -6.15 3.34
N ARG A 11 -2.69 -6.61 2.25
CA ARG A 11 -1.25 -6.50 1.99
C ARG A 11 -1.02 -5.70 0.72
N LEU A 12 -0.20 -4.67 0.84
CA LEU A 12 0.28 -3.87 -0.28
C LEU A 12 1.60 -4.44 -0.80
N TYR A 13 1.65 -4.67 -2.10
CA TYR A 13 2.82 -5.07 -2.85
C TYR A 13 3.14 -4.00 -3.90
N ALA A 14 4.43 -3.79 -4.15
CA ALA A 14 4.93 -2.84 -5.13
C ALA A 14 5.78 -3.58 -6.16
N PHE A 15 5.76 -3.11 -7.40
CA PHE A 15 6.50 -3.72 -8.51
C PHE A 15 7.14 -2.64 -9.38
N ALA A 16 8.36 -2.91 -9.84
CA ALA A 16 9.10 -2.03 -10.75
C ALA A 16 8.58 -2.09 -12.20
N GLY A 17 7.90 -3.17 -12.59
CA GLY A 17 7.43 -3.38 -13.97
C GLY A 17 6.15 -4.20 -14.05
N TYR A 18 5.47 -4.08 -15.20
CA TYR A 18 4.20 -4.75 -15.47
C TYR A 18 4.34 -6.27 -15.48
N GLN A 19 5.42 -6.78 -16.10
CA GLN A 19 5.66 -8.22 -16.17
C GLN A 19 5.83 -8.82 -14.76
N SER A 20 6.66 -8.20 -13.91
CA SER A 20 6.84 -8.63 -12.52
C SER A 20 5.53 -8.60 -11.73
N MET A 21 4.66 -7.62 -11.97
CA MET A 21 3.34 -7.58 -11.38
C MET A 21 2.48 -8.76 -11.86
N ARG A 22 2.42 -9.01 -13.18
CA ARG A 22 1.64 -10.11 -13.77
C ARG A 22 2.08 -11.47 -13.26
N ASP A 23 3.39 -11.70 -13.20
CA ASP A 23 3.96 -12.97 -12.76
C ASP A 23 3.63 -13.25 -11.28
N ALA A 24 3.43 -12.21 -10.48
CA ALA A 24 3.10 -12.35 -9.06
C ALA A 24 1.61 -12.62 -8.80
N LEU A 25 0.70 -12.19 -9.68
CA LEU A 25 -0.76 -12.31 -9.46
C LEU A 25 -1.23 -13.74 -9.11
N PRO A 26 -0.77 -14.82 -9.78
CA PRO A 26 -1.22 -16.18 -9.47
C PRO A 26 -0.83 -16.66 -8.06
N TYR A 27 0.20 -16.06 -7.46
CA TYR A 27 0.71 -16.42 -6.14
C TYR A 27 0.08 -15.58 -5.02
N LEU A 28 -0.75 -14.60 -5.37
CA LEU A 28 -1.45 -13.74 -4.42
C LEU A 28 -2.85 -14.31 -4.16
N PRO A 29 -3.30 -14.35 -2.89
CA PRO A 29 -4.54 -15.02 -2.51
C PRO A 29 -5.77 -14.39 -3.18
N GLN A 30 -6.20 -13.22 -2.69
CA GLN A 30 -7.34 -12.51 -3.25
C GLN A 30 -6.90 -11.10 -3.67
N VAL A 31 -6.59 -10.94 -4.95
CA VAL A 31 -6.22 -9.63 -5.51
C VAL A 31 -7.46 -8.72 -5.52
N VAL A 32 -7.38 -7.61 -4.78
CA VAL A 32 -8.42 -6.59 -4.68
C VAL A 32 -8.15 -5.46 -5.67
N LEU A 33 -6.87 -5.16 -5.91
CA LEU A 33 -6.44 -4.10 -6.81
C LEU A 33 -5.12 -4.51 -7.45
N ALA A 34 -5.00 -4.34 -8.77
CA ALA A 34 -3.75 -4.50 -9.50
C ALA A 34 -3.71 -3.49 -10.66
N LYS A 35 -2.91 -2.43 -10.53
CA LYS A 35 -2.80 -1.38 -11.57
C LYS A 35 -1.52 -0.56 -11.44
N ALA A 36 -1.26 0.24 -12.47
CA ALA A 36 -0.18 1.22 -12.43
C ALA A 36 -0.41 2.23 -11.31
N LEU A 37 0.66 2.63 -10.62
CA LEU A 37 0.61 3.56 -9.49
C LEU A 37 -0.02 4.92 -9.90
N THR A 38 0.20 5.35 -11.14
CA THR A 38 -0.36 6.59 -11.70
C THR A 38 -1.88 6.58 -11.79
N ASP A 39 -2.48 5.39 -11.92
CA ASP A 39 -3.93 5.21 -12.09
C ASP A 39 -4.64 4.86 -10.77
N VAL A 40 -3.90 4.85 -9.65
CA VAL A 40 -4.47 4.61 -8.33
C VAL A 40 -5.09 5.90 -7.80
N ALA A 41 -6.42 5.87 -7.65
CA ALA A 41 -7.17 6.93 -6.99
C ALA A 41 -7.30 6.64 -5.49
N GLU A 42 -7.58 7.70 -4.71
CA GLU A 42 -7.80 7.55 -3.27
C GLU A 42 -8.98 6.61 -2.97
N ALA A 43 -10.04 6.67 -3.77
CA ALA A 43 -11.24 5.85 -3.59
C ALA A 43 -10.93 4.34 -3.64
N ASP A 44 -9.94 3.92 -4.43
CA ASP A 44 -9.57 2.52 -4.59
C ASP A 44 -8.88 1.95 -3.34
N VAL A 45 -8.06 2.76 -2.69
CA VAL A 45 -7.20 2.32 -1.57
C VAL A 45 -7.80 2.64 -0.21
N ARG A 46 -8.75 3.58 -0.15
CA ARG A 46 -9.33 4.09 1.11
C ARG A 46 -9.91 2.98 1.99
N SER A 47 -10.57 1.99 1.40
CA SER A 47 -11.17 0.86 2.12
C SER A 47 -10.15 -0.13 2.68
N CYS A 48 -8.97 -0.21 2.04
CA CYS A 48 -7.87 -1.11 2.37
C CYS A 48 -6.92 -0.54 3.43
N LEU A 49 -6.91 0.79 3.62
CA LEU A 49 -6.03 1.46 4.58
C LEU A 49 -6.56 1.41 6.01
N GLN A 50 -5.65 1.38 6.98
CA GLN A 50 -6.03 1.38 8.38
C GLN A 50 -6.50 2.77 8.80
N ARG A 51 -7.78 2.88 9.15
CA ARG A 51 -8.37 4.08 9.76
C ARG A 51 -8.45 3.87 11.27
N VAL A 52 -7.97 4.85 12.01
CA VAL A 52 -8.13 4.96 13.46
C VAL A 52 -9.33 5.87 13.73
N PRO A 53 -10.32 5.42 14.51
CA PRO A 53 -11.44 6.27 14.94
C PRO A 53 -10.89 7.57 15.54
N GLU A 54 -11.53 8.69 15.23
CA GLU A 54 -11.21 10.03 15.77
C GLU A 54 -9.85 10.64 15.33
N SER A 55 -8.90 9.83 14.82
CA SER A 55 -7.57 10.31 14.45
C SER A 55 -7.29 10.35 12.94
N GLY A 56 -8.00 9.55 12.12
CA GLY A 56 -7.83 9.52 10.66
C GLY A 56 -7.14 8.26 10.15
N PHE A 57 -6.26 8.35 9.15
CA PHE A 57 -5.57 7.21 8.54
C PHE A 57 -4.17 7.00 9.13
N LYS A 58 -3.75 5.74 9.25
CA LYS A 58 -2.43 5.37 9.78
C LYS A 58 -1.30 5.93 8.92
N ASN A 59 -0.29 6.49 9.56
CA ASN A 59 1.01 6.72 8.94
C ASN A 59 1.87 5.46 9.13
N TYR A 60 2.32 4.87 8.03
CA TYR A 60 3.06 3.61 8.05
C TYR A 60 4.57 3.81 8.33
N LEU A 61 5.07 5.04 8.47
CA LEU A 61 6.50 5.35 8.67
C LEU A 61 6.96 5.52 10.14
N GLN A 62 6.41 4.79 11.12
CA GLN A 62 6.82 4.96 12.53
C GLN A 62 8.23 4.41 12.82
N PRO A 63 9.16 5.14 13.50
CA PRO A 63 8.97 6.26 14.45
C PRO A 63 9.67 7.60 14.06
N LEU A 64 9.51 8.11 12.84
CA LEU A 64 10.12 9.41 12.45
C LEU A 64 9.34 10.67 12.90
N ALA A 65 8.11 10.53 13.38
CA ALA A 65 7.33 11.61 14.00
C ALA A 65 6.21 10.97 14.82
N GLY A 66 6.11 11.30 16.11
CA GLY A 66 5.17 10.69 17.06
C GLY A 66 3.74 10.63 16.49
N GLN A 67 3.12 9.44 16.54
CA GLN A 67 1.71 9.13 16.23
C GLN A 67 0.91 10.14 15.37
N GLN A 68 1.46 10.62 14.26
CA GLN A 68 0.72 11.49 13.35
C GLN A 68 -0.12 10.64 12.41
N HIS A 69 -1.43 10.67 12.62
CA HIS A 69 -2.40 10.15 11.68
C HIS A 69 -2.60 11.17 10.55
N TYR A 70 -2.87 10.68 9.34
CA TYR A 70 -3.18 11.53 8.19
C TYR A 70 -4.69 11.70 8.05
N CYS A 71 -5.15 12.93 7.77
CA CYS A 71 -6.56 13.16 7.42
C CYS A 71 -6.95 12.55 6.07
N SER A 72 -5.99 12.29 5.17
CA SER A 72 -6.24 11.73 3.83
C SER A 72 -5.74 10.31 3.67
N ALA A 73 -6.55 9.48 3.00
CA ALA A 73 -6.17 8.12 2.65
C ALA A 73 -4.98 8.14 1.66
N LYS A 74 -4.93 9.11 0.74
CA LYS A 74 -3.81 9.24 -0.20
C LYS A 74 -2.46 9.41 0.51
N ARG A 75 -2.36 10.26 1.55
CA ARG A 75 -1.10 10.43 2.30
C ARG A 75 -0.71 9.16 3.07
N SER A 76 -1.69 8.50 3.67
CA SER A 76 -1.48 7.20 4.33
C SER A 76 -0.96 6.15 3.33
N PHE A 77 -1.56 6.05 2.15
CA PHE A 77 -1.09 5.16 1.09
C PHE A 77 0.34 5.49 0.64
N ILE A 78 0.66 6.77 0.44
CA ILE A 78 2.02 7.21 0.10
C ILE A 78 3.02 6.80 1.20
N SER A 79 2.66 6.92 2.48
CA SER A 79 3.56 6.49 3.56
C SER A 79 3.81 4.97 3.55
N ALA A 80 2.81 4.16 3.18
CA ALA A 80 2.98 2.72 2.98
C ALA A 80 3.91 2.41 1.79
N LEU A 81 3.77 3.17 0.70
CA LEU A 81 4.66 3.05 -0.46
C LEU A 81 6.09 3.48 -0.15
N GLN A 82 6.28 4.53 0.65
CA GLN A 82 7.60 4.97 1.08
C GLN A 82 8.27 3.92 1.98
N LEU A 83 7.50 3.25 2.84
CA LEU A 83 8.00 2.12 3.62
C LEU A 83 8.41 0.95 2.71
N LEU A 84 7.59 0.62 1.70
CA LEU A 84 7.94 -0.39 0.70
C LEU A 84 9.17 -0.02 -0.10
N TYR A 85 9.31 1.24 -0.53
CA TYR A 85 10.49 1.73 -1.23
C TYR A 85 11.76 1.49 -0.42
N LYS A 86 11.73 1.81 0.88
CA LYS A 86 12.86 1.54 1.79
C LYS A 86 13.20 0.05 1.89
N SER A 87 12.20 -0.83 1.84
CA SER A 87 12.40 -2.28 1.90
C SER A 87 12.81 -2.90 0.57
N ASN A 88 12.36 -2.35 -0.54
CA ASN A 88 12.52 -2.91 -1.88
C ASN A 88 13.73 -2.34 -2.63
N GLY A 89 14.15 -1.11 -2.30
CA GLY A 89 15.23 -0.41 -3.00
C GLY A 89 14.85 0.12 -4.39
N TYR A 90 13.56 0.12 -4.75
CA TYR A 90 13.08 0.63 -6.04
C TYR A 90 11.74 1.36 -5.93
N SER A 91 11.53 2.31 -6.84
CA SER A 91 10.26 3.04 -6.98
C SER A 91 9.18 2.18 -7.61
N ALA A 92 8.01 2.10 -6.97
CA ALA A 92 6.88 1.34 -7.48
C ALA A 92 6.31 2.01 -8.74
N ARG A 93 6.17 1.23 -9.84
CA ARG A 93 5.41 1.62 -11.03
C ARG A 93 4.04 0.97 -11.08
N TYR A 94 3.93 -0.21 -10.48
CA TYR A 94 2.70 -0.98 -10.34
C TYR A 94 2.51 -1.38 -8.89
N VAL A 95 1.26 -1.45 -8.47
CA VAL A 95 0.90 -1.86 -7.12
C VAL A 95 -0.15 -2.95 -7.17
N VAL A 96 -0.08 -3.85 -6.20
CA VAL A 96 -1.12 -4.86 -5.98
C VAL A 96 -1.53 -4.82 -4.52
N ILE A 97 -2.83 -4.82 -4.27
CA ILE A 97 -3.39 -5.03 -2.94
C ILE A 97 -4.06 -6.39 -2.94
N ALA A 98 -3.66 -7.26 -2.03
CA ALA A 98 -4.29 -8.55 -1.83
C ALA A 98 -4.85 -8.68 -0.41
N ARG A 99 -5.90 -9.48 -0.27
CA ARG A 99 -6.50 -9.87 1.01
C ARG A 99 -6.20 -11.35 1.26
N GLY A 100 -5.75 -11.67 2.48
CA GLY A 100 -5.47 -13.04 2.91
C GLY A 100 -5.84 -13.28 4.36
#